data_AF-A0A9X0UVP7-F1
#
_entry.id   AF-A0A9X0UVP7-F1
#
_cell.length_a   1.000
_cell.length_b   1.000
_cell.length_c   1.000
_cell.angle_alpha   90.00
_cell.angle_beta   90.00
_cell.angle_gamma   90.00
#
_symmetry.space_group_name_H-M   'P 1'
#
loop_
_entity.id
_entity.type
_entity.pdbx_description
1 polymer ?
#
loop_
_entity_poly.entity_id
_entity_poly.type
_entity_poly.pdbx_seq_one_letter_code
_entity_poly.pdbx_strand_id
1 'polypeptide(L)'
;MGGLYIGEHYWHHGKPVVFFRTTQTGSFEECRVMMNPNTCRRLKYSQQYKVKLFLVPSMAETESEEAKEAQEAFISEFPMADIQKIFPRNTNPAFDHASNPVRHSMVKEYLPFLNNQLLEIADPARKLSRKTYRADFRQQMDTFGDSSPPEELKRNRMFLVLQDMVGHSLIITRKYPGGENALIRFKSVAEEEVELSN
;
A
#
# COMPACT_ATOMS: atom_id res chain seq x y z
N MET A 1 5.25 22.70 4.44
CA MET A 1 4.50 22.18 3.27
C MET A 1 4.57 20.67 3.33
N GLY A 2 3.43 19.97 3.30
CA GLY A 2 3.40 18.51 3.29
C GLY A 2 4.06 17.98 2.01
N GLY A 3 4.83 16.90 2.13
CA GLY A 3 5.44 16.27 0.97
C GLY A 3 4.36 15.91 -0.05
N LEU A 4 4.53 16.34 -1.30
CA LEU A 4 3.75 15.83 -2.41
C LEU A 4 4.01 14.31 -2.49
N TYR A 5 3.01 13.51 -2.14
CA TYR A 5 2.97 12.10 -2.52
C TYR A 5 2.32 11.98 -3.89
N ILE A 6 2.59 10.91 -4.62
CA ILE A 6 2.05 10.70 -5.97
C ILE A 6 1.51 9.28 -6.00
N GLY A 7 0.19 9.12 -6.17
CA GLY A 7 -0.50 7.82 -6.27
C GLY A 7 -1.35 7.75 -7.54
N GLU A 8 -1.56 6.54 -8.04
CA GLU A 8 -2.33 6.27 -9.26
C GLU A 8 -3.55 5.41 -8.91
N HIS A 9 -4.74 5.86 -9.28
CA HIS A 9 -6.01 5.21 -8.92
C HIS A 9 -6.66 4.61 -10.16
N TYR A 10 -7.10 3.36 -10.06
CA TYR A 10 -7.79 2.63 -11.10
C TYR A 10 -9.22 2.31 -10.69
N TRP A 11 -10.16 2.61 -11.60
CA TRP A 11 -11.49 2.03 -11.57
C TRP A 11 -11.50 0.81 -12.50
N HIS A 12 -11.47 -0.39 -11.93
CA HIS A 12 -11.82 -1.60 -12.66
C HIS A 12 -13.16 -2.10 -12.13
N HIS A 13 -14.21 -1.97 -12.94
CA HIS A 13 -15.53 -2.56 -12.70
C HIS A 13 -16.23 -2.16 -11.40
N GLY A 14 -16.10 -0.90 -10.96
CA GLY A 14 -16.82 -0.36 -9.80
C GLY A 14 -16.19 -0.68 -8.44
N LYS A 15 -15.05 -1.38 -8.40
CA LYS A 15 -14.21 -1.57 -7.21
C LYS A 15 -12.86 -0.86 -7.44
N PRO A 16 -12.46 0.11 -6.60
CA PRO A 16 -11.22 0.85 -6.82
C PRO A 16 -10.01 -0.04 -6.54
N VAL A 17 -9.02 -0.03 -7.43
CA VAL A 17 -7.70 -0.61 -7.21
C VAL A 17 -6.70 0.54 -7.25
N VAL A 18 -5.89 0.72 -6.21
CA VAL A 18 -5.00 1.88 -6.11
C VAL A 18 -3.55 1.42 -6.03
N PHE A 19 -2.72 1.90 -6.95
CA PHE A 19 -1.27 1.85 -6.80
C PHE A 19 -0.86 3.06 -5.96
N PHE A 20 -0.65 2.82 -4.68
CA PHE A 20 -0.42 3.88 -3.72
C PHE A 20 1.03 3.91 -3.27
N ARG A 21 1.71 5.03 -3.48
CA ARG A 21 3.00 5.28 -2.85
C ARG A 21 2.77 5.98 -1.52
N THR A 22 3.24 5.37 -0.44
CA THR A 22 3.16 5.96 0.89
C THR A 22 4.54 6.08 1.54
N THR A 23 4.61 6.98 2.51
CA THR A 23 5.65 7.02 3.53
C THR A 23 5.01 7.46 4.85
N GLN A 24 5.83 7.66 5.88
CA GLN A 24 5.41 8.19 7.15
C GLN A 24 5.98 9.60 7.30
N THR A 25 5.19 10.58 7.72
CA THR A 25 5.70 11.88 8.15
C THR A 25 5.89 11.92 9.66
N GLY A 26 7.03 12.47 10.09
CA GLY A 26 7.27 12.85 11.47
C GLY A 26 7.07 14.35 11.66
N SER A 27 6.80 14.76 12.90
CA SER A 27 6.79 16.17 13.27
C SER A 27 7.48 16.39 14.60
N PHE A 28 8.17 17.52 14.71
CA PHE A 28 8.75 17.97 15.97
C PHE A 28 8.46 19.46 16.17
N GLU A 29 8.45 19.86 17.42
CA GLU A 29 8.25 21.25 17.81
C GLU A 29 9.61 21.92 18.04
N GLU A 30 9.82 23.05 17.39
CA GLU A 30 11.01 23.86 17.55
C GLU A 30 10.61 25.22 18.14
N CYS A 31 11.06 25.50 19.35
CA CYS A 31 10.80 26.76 20.05
C CYS A 31 12.04 27.65 20.04
N ARG A 32 11.89 28.90 19.60
CA ARG A 32 13.00 29.87 19.60
C ARG A 32 13.44 30.23 21.02
N VAL A 33 12.52 30.18 21.98
CA VAL A 33 12.79 30.40 23.42
C VAL A 33 12.28 29.19 24.20
N MET A 34 13.11 28.60 25.06
CA MET A 34 12.72 27.48 25.91
C MET A 34 11.48 27.83 26.75
N MET A 35 10.53 26.90 26.83
CA MET A 35 9.29 27.03 27.62
C MET A 35 8.37 28.20 27.20
N ASN A 36 8.51 28.76 26.00
CA ASN A 36 7.59 29.77 25.47
C ASN A 36 6.81 29.24 24.24
N PRO A 37 5.57 28.76 24.44
CA PRO A 37 4.72 28.20 23.38
C PRO A 37 4.49 29.17 22.20
N ASN A 38 4.49 30.48 22.45
CA ASN A 38 4.26 31.50 21.42
C ASN A 38 5.44 31.65 20.45
N THR A 39 6.57 31.02 20.75
CA THR A 39 7.76 31.01 19.89
C THR A 39 8.00 29.66 19.21
N CYS A 40 7.08 28.72 19.39
CA CYS A 40 7.17 27.38 18.88
C CYS A 40 6.56 27.27 17.49
N ARG A 41 7.24 26.55 16.60
CA ARG A 41 6.73 26.14 15.30
C ARG A 41 6.83 24.63 15.15
N ARG A 42 5.82 24.02 14.54
CA ARG A 42 5.85 22.60 14.21
C ARG A 42 6.48 22.39 12.85
N LEU A 43 7.61 21.70 12.83
CA LEU A 43 8.29 21.28 11.61
C LEU A 43 7.87 19.85 11.27
N LYS A 44 7.69 19.58 9.97
CA LYS A 44 7.33 18.26 9.45
C LYS A 44 8.44 17.77 8.52
N TYR A 45 8.71 16.47 8.56
CA TYR A 45 9.69 15.83 7.69
C TYR A 45 9.16 14.47 7.20
N SER A 46 9.57 14.08 6.00
CA SER A 46 9.29 12.75 5.46
C SER A 46 10.32 11.78 6.00
N GLN A 47 9.88 10.62 6.47
CA GLN A 47 10.77 9.54 6.84
C GLN A 47 11.42 8.91 5.59
N GLN A 48 12.50 8.15 5.82
CA GLN A 48 13.36 7.62 4.76
C GLN A 48 12.65 6.58 3.89
N TYR A 49 12.02 5.58 4.51
CA TYR A 49 11.44 4.45 3.79
C TYR A 49 10.08 4.80 3.22
N LYS A 50 9.91 4.48 1.94
CA LYS A 50 8.70 4.69 1.16
C LYS A 50 8.37 3.40 0.45
N VAL A 51 7.09 3.05 0.37
CA VAL A 51 6.63 1.80 -0.23
C VAL A 51 5.54 2.05 -1.26
N LYS A 52 5.53 1.23 -2.32
CA LYS A 52 4.45 1.16 -3.31
C LYS A 52 3.56 -0.03 -2.93
N LEU A 53 2.26 0.22 -2.78
CA LEU A 53 1.28 -0.75 -2.32
C LEU A 53 0.18 -0.93 -3.39
N PHE A 54 -0.37 -2.13 -3.46
CA PHE A 54 -1.51 -2.51 -4.27
C PHE A 54 -2.74 -2.61 -3.37
N LEU A 55 -3.53 -1.55 -3.34
CA LEU A 55 -4.67 -1.46 -2.44
C LEU A 55 -5.92 -1.95 -3.16
N VAL A 56 -6.44 -3.09 -2.71
CA VAL A 56 -7.70 -3.68 -3.17
C VAL A 56 -8.64 -3.73 -1.97
N PRO A 57 -9.58 -2.77 -1.82
CA PRO A 57 -10.41 -2.62 -0.62
C PRO A 57 -11.61 -3.58 -0.57
N SER A 58 -11.90 -4.30 -1.65
CA SER A 58 -12.83 -5.43 -1.67
C SER A 58 -12.26 -6.52 -2.55
N MET A 59 -12.02 -7.69 -1.96
CA MET A 59 -11.54 -8.86 -2.67
C MET A 59 -12.69 -9.64 -3.31
N ALA A 60 -12.37 -10.71 -4.02
CA ALA A 60 -13.31 -11.61 -4.72
C ALA A 60 -14.16 -12.44 -3.73
N GLU A 61 -14.95 -11.75 -2.90
CA GLU A 61 -15.77 -12.28 -1.80
C GLU A 61 -16.78 -13.34 -2.27
N THR A 62 -17.24 -13.25 -3.52
CA THR A 62 -18.22 -14.18 -4.11
C THR A 62 -17.56 -15.41 -4.74
N GLU A 63 -16.27 -15.35 -5.03
CA GLU A 63 -15.55 -16.39 -5.75
C GLU A 63 -14.56 -17.17 -4.85
N SER A 64 -14.29 -16.70 -3.64
CA SER A 64 -13.42 -17.36 -2.65
C SER A 64 -13.86 -17.06 -1.21
N GLU A 65 -14.24 -18.11 -0.48
CA GLU A 65 -14.52 -18.01 0.98
C GLU A 65 -13.29 -17.51 1.75
N GLU A 66 -12.08 -17.95 1.38
CA GLU A 66 -10.84 -17.47 2.00
C GLU A 66 -10.62 -15.96 1.77
N ALA A 67 -10.97 -15.45 0.59
CA ALA A 67 -10.91 -14.01 0.30
C ALA A 67 -11.98 -13.23 1.09
N LYS A 68 -13.15 -13.83 1.30
CA LYS A 68 -14.23 -13.27 2.11
C LYS A 68 -13.86 -13.23 3.60
N GLU A 69 -13.30 -14.30 4.16
CA GLU A 69 -12.82 -14.35 5.54
C GLU A 69 -11.71 -13.31 5.79
N ALA A 70 -10.76 -13.17 4.86
CA ALA A 70 -9.74 -12.13 4.92
C ALA A 70 -10.36 -10.72 4.91
N GLN A 71 -11.35 -10.48 4.04
CA GLN A 71 -12.08 -9.22 4.00
C GLN A 71 -12.84 -8.94 5.31
N GLU A 72 -13.51 -9.94 5.88
CA GLU A 72 -14.22 -9.84 7.16
C GLU A 72 -13.23 -9.55 8.32
N ALA A 73 -12.05 -10.19 8.32
CA ALA A 73 -10.99 -9.93 9.28
C ALA A 73 -10.51 -8.47 9.21
N PHE A 74 -10.26 -7.95 8.00
CA PHE A 74 -9.90 -6.54 7.80
C PHE A 74 -11.00 -5.59 8.31
N ILE A 75 -12.26 -5.89 8.00
CA ILE A 75 -13.40 -5.09 8.47
C ILE A 75 -13.52 -5.13 10.01
N SER A 76 -13.16 -6.25 10.64
CA SER A 76 -13.19 -6.41 12.09
C SER A 76 -12.03 -5.69 12.80
N GLU A 77 -10.88 -5.55 12.15
CA GLU A 77 -9.67 -4.92 12.71
C GLU A 77 -9.81 -3.40 12.80
N PHE A 78 -10.56 -2.77 11.90
CA PHE A 78 -10.66 -1.31 11.81
C PHE A 78 -12.10 -0.79 11.95
N PRO A 79 -12.32 0.35 12.64
CA PRO A 79 -13.65 0.94 12.72
C PRO A 79 -14.24 1.23 11.34
N MET A 80 -15.52 0.88 11.13
CA MET A 80 -16.21 1.11 9.85
C MET A 80 -16.16 2.58 9.41
N ALA A 81 -16.18 3.53 10.35
CA ALA A 81 -16.05 4.95 10.07
C ALA A 81 -14.69 5.31 9.45
N ASP A 82 -13.60 4.67 9.89
CA ASP A 82 -12.26 4.86 9.33
C ASP A 82 -12.16 4.26 7.92
N ILE A 83 -12.73 3.07 7.73
CA ILE A 83 -12.80 2.41 6.42
C ILE A 83 -13.55 3.29 5.42
N GLN A 84 -14.74 3.80 5.79
CA GLN A 84 -15.55 4.66 4.92
C GLN A 84 -14.90 6.02 4.63
N LYS A 85 -14.11 6.54 5.57
CA LYS A 85 -13.36 7.79 5.39
C LYS A 85 -12.23 7.62 4.36
N ILE A 86 -11.55 6.47 4.39
CA ILE A 86 -10.40 6.19 3.52
C ILE A 86 -10.85 5.67 2.15
N PHE A 87 -11.88 4.83 2.11
CA PHE A 87 -12.47 4.23 0.90
C PHE A 87 -13.97 4.55 0.83
N PRO A 88 -14.34 5.80 0.50
CA PRO A 88 -15.74 6.18 0.45
C PRO A 88 -16.46 5.44 -0.69
N ARG A 89 -17.65 4.89 -0.41
CA ARG A 89 -18.44 4.16 -1.40
C ARG A 89 -18.89 5.10 -2.53
N ASN A 90 -18.88 4.59 -3.76
CA ASN A 90 -19.38 5.28 -4.96
C ASN A 90 -18.70 6.62 -5.26
N THR A 91 -17.52 6.88 -4.71
CA THR A 91 -16.74 8.08 -4.98
C THR A 91 -15.25 7.78 -4.87
N ASN A 92 -14.44 8.69 -5.38
CA ASN A 92 -13.00 8.63 -5.19
C ASN A 92 -12.63 9.18 -3.80
N PRO A 93 -11.59 8.62 -3.15
CA PRO A 93 -10.95 9.29 -2.02
C PRO A 93 -10.59 10.73 -2.40
N ALA A 94 -10.77 11.68 -1.48
CA ALA A 94 -10.30 13.04 -1.71
C ALA A 94 -8.77 13.04 -1.83
N PHE A 95 -8.24 13.51 -2.97
CA PHE A 95 -6.80 13.49 -3.23
C PHE A 95 -6.05 14.45 -2.30
N ASP A 96 -4.96 13.99 -1.69
CA ASP A 96 -3.95 14.83 -1.05
C ASP A 96 -2.81 15.20 -2.02
N HIS A 97 -2.94 14.88 -3.32
CA HIS A 97 -1.90 15.07 -4.33
C HIS A 97 -2.39 15.25 -5.77
N ALA A 98 -1.47 15.70 -6.65
CA ALA A 98 -1.72 15.88 -8.09
C ALA A 98 -1.45 14.60 -8.90
N SER A 99 -2.31 14.29 -9.88
CA SER A 99 -2.06 13.24 -10.87
C SER A 99 -1.00 13.70 -11.88
N ASN A 100 -0.05 12.82 -12.24
CA ASN A 100 0.99 13.11 -13.22
C ASN A 100 0.85 12.19 -14.45
N PRO A 101 0.44 12.72 -15.61
CA PRO A 101 0.18 11.90 -16.79
C PRO A 101 1.41 11.22 -17.40
N VAL A 102 2.63 11.70 -17.11
CA VAL A 102 3.88 11.07 -17.57
C VAL A 102 4.15 9.75 -16.85
N ARG A 103 3.46 9.49 -15.73
CA ARG A 103 3.58 8.27 -14.92
C ARG A 103 2.60 7.16 -15.31
N HIS A 104 1.78 7.39 -16.33
CA HIS A 104 0.82 6.39 -16.83
C HIS A 104 1.42 5.37 -17.81
N SER A 105 2.72 5.07 -17.70
CA SER A 105 3.36 4.12 -18.61
C SER A 105 3.12 2.68 -18.17
N MET A 106 2.26 1.95 -18.88
CA MET A 106 2.04 0.51 -18.65
C MET A 106 3.35 -0.27 -18.58
N VAL A 107 4.29 0.01 -19.48
CA VAL A 107 5.55 -0.73 -19.59
C VAL A 107 6.53 -0.40 -18.48
N LYS A 108 6.60 0.86 -18.03
CA LYS A 108 7.64 1.30 -17.09
C LYS A 108 7.17 1.35 -15.63
N GLU A 109 5.87 1.43 -15.39
CA GLU A 109 5.32 1.63 -14.05
C GLU A 109 4.43 0.46 -13.59
N TYR A 110 3.61 -0.09 -14.49
CA TYR A 110 2.61 -1.12 -14.15
C TYR A 110 3.13 -2.54 -14.27
N LEU A 111 3.71 -2.88 -15.43
CA LEU A 111 4.21 -4.24 -15.67
C LEU A 111 5.27 -4.66 -14.64
N PRO A 112 6.27 -3.83 -14.29
CA PRO A 112 7.24 -4.19 -13.26
C PRO A 112 6.58 -4.47 -11.91
N PHE A 113 5.65 -3.61 -11.51
CA PHE A 113 4.96 -3.79 -10.24
C PHE A 113 4.08 -5.03 -10.22
N LEU A 114 3.30 -5.29 -11.28
CA LEU A 114 2.43 -6.46 -11.38
C LEU A 114 3.25 -7.75 -11.46
N ASN A 115 4.35 -7.75 -12.21
CA ASN A 115 5.31 -8.85 -12.25
C ASN A 115 5.82 -9.15 -10.83
N ASN A 116 6.32 -8.14 -10.14
CA ASN A 116 6.88 -8.29 -8.80
C ASN A 116 5.82 -8.70 -7.77
N GLN A 117 4.60 -8.17 -7.88
CA GLN A 117 3.48 -8.54 -7.03
C GLN A 117 3.08 -9.99 -7.24
N LEU A 118 2.97 -10.44 -8.49
CA LEU A 118 2.67 -11.83 -8.81
C LEU A 118 3.80 -12.75 -8.36
N LEU A 119 5.05 -12.32 -8.53
CA LEU A 119 6.24 -13.07 -8.10
C LEU A 119 6.29 -13.22 -6.58
N GLU A 120 5.99 -12.16 -5.84
CA GLU A 120 5.92 -12.14 -4.38
C GLU A 120 4.90 -13.16 -3.86
N ILE A 121 3.73 -13.28 -4.50
CA ILE A 121 2.67 -14.19 -4.06
C ILE A 121 2.88 -15.62 -4.58
N ALA A 122 3.42 -15.77 -5.80
CA ALA A 122 3.70 -17.09 -6.39
C ALA A 122 4.89 -17.79 -5.73
N ASP A 123 5.84 -17.02 -5.20
CA ASP A 123 6.99 -17.52 -4.44
C ASP A 123 7.23 -16.72 -3.14
N PRO A 124 6.42 -16.96 -2.08
CA PRO A 124 6.54 -16.22 -0.83
C PRO A 124 7.88 -16.38 -0.12
N ALA A 125 8.64 -17.44 -0.41
CA ALA A 125 9.97 -17.66 0.16
C ALA A 125 11.06 -16.82 -0.53
N ARG A 126 10.81 -16.32 -1.75
CA ARG A 126 11.77 -15.52 -2.50
C ARG A 126 12.08 -14.22 -1.75
N LYS A 127 13.37 -13.90 -1.69
CA LYS A 127 13.86 -12.59 -1.23
C LYS A 127 13.66 -11.61 -2.36
N LEU A 128 12.88 -10.56 -2.09
CA LEU A 128 12.59 -9.48 -3.02
C LEU A 128 12.87 -8.15 -2.32
N SER A 129 13.47 -7.21 -3.02
CA SER A 129 13.78 -5.88 -2.50
C SER A 129 12.54 -5.20 -1.93
N ARG A 130 11.39 -5.29 -2.63
CA ARG A 130 10.10 -4.73 -2.18
C ARG A 130 9.63 -5.28 -0.83
N LYS A 131 9.93 -6.54 -0.52
CA LYS A 131 9.60 -7.15 0.79
C LYS A 131 10.48 -6.56 1.88
N THR A 132 11.77 -6.39 1.60
CA THR A 132 12.72 -5.74 2.52
C THR A 132 12.31 -4.30 2.79
N TYR A 133 12.06 -3.50 1.75
CA TYR A 133 11.57 -2.12 1.90
C TYR A 133 10.26 -2.03 2.70
N ARG A 134 9.34 -2.99 2.51
CA ARG A 134 8.09 -3.04 3.28
C ARG A 134 8.31 -3.42 4.74
N ALA A 135 9.27 -4.30 5.04
CA ALA A 135 9.67 -4.60 6.42
C ALA A 135 10.33 -3.38 7.08
N ASP A 136 11.24 -2.70 6.40
CA ASP A 136 11.90 -1.48 6.90
C ASP A 136 10.87 -0.36 7.15
N PHE A 137 9.87 -0.23 6.27
CA PHE A 137 8.78 0.72 6.44
C PHE A 137 7.92 0.40 7.68
N ARG A 138 7.61 -0.87 7.95
CA ARG A 138 6.92 -1.29 9.18
C ARG A 138 7.74 -0.92 10.41
N GLN A 139 9.02 -1.28 10.42
CA GLN A 139 9.91 -0.97 11.54
C GLN A 139 10.02 0.55 11.77
N GLN A 140 10.07 1.35 10.70
CA GLN A 140 10.04 2.80 10.78
C GLN A 140 8.75 3.32 11.41
N MET A 141 7.59 2.76 11.06
CA MET A 141 6.31 3.14 11.68
C MET A 141 6.26 2.76 13.16
N ASP A 142 6.83 1.62 13.54
CA ASP A 142 6.89 1.20 14.94
C ASP A 142 7.85 2.08 15.75
N THR A 143 8.98 2.48 15.14
CA THR A 143 10.02 3.29 15.81
C THR A 143 9.62 4.76 15.95
N PHE A 144 8.99 5.34 14.91
CA PHE A 144 8.72 6.77 14.84
C PHE A 144 7.23 7.13 14.84
N GLY A 145 6.35 6.14 15.07
CA GLY A 145 4.90 6.30 15.04
C GLY A 145 4.37 7.37 15.99
N ASP A 146 4.96 7.50 17.18
CA ASP A 146 4.54 8.49 18.18
C ASP A 146 4.79 9.94 17.74
N SER A 147 5.79 10.16 16.89
CA SER A 147 6.10 11.48 16.31
C SER A 147 5.26 11.80 15.08
N SER A 148 4.43 10.85 14.63
CA SER A 148 3.70 10.92 13.38
C SER A 148 2.25 11.38 13.57
N PRO A 149 1.61 11.97 12.54
CA PRO A 149 0.18 12.24 12.58
C PRO A 149 -0.62 10.94 12.80
N PRO A 150 -1.48 10.84 13.85
CA PRO A 150 -2.19 9.60 14.18
C PRO A 150 -3.04 9.05 13.03
N GLU A 151 -3.68 9.94 12.27
CA GLU A 151 -4.50 9.57 11.11
C GLU A 151 -3.67 8.99 9.97
N GLU A 152 -2.45 9.50 9.74
CA GLU A 152 -1.53 8.97 8.72
C GLU A 152 -0.99 7.60 9.13
N LEU A 153 -0.60 7.45 10.41
CA LEU A 153 -0.13 6.18 10.96
C LEU A 153 -1.22 5.10 10.84
N LYS A 154 -2.45 5.42 11.24
CA LYS A 154 -3.62 4.53 11.12
C LYS A 154 -3.90 4.14 9.67
N ARG A 155 -3.94 5.12 8.75
CA ARG A 155 -4.11 4.86 7.31
C ARG A 155 -3.03 3.93 6.77
N ASN A 156 -1.76 4.19 7.08
CA ASN A 156 -0.65 3.39 6.60
C ASN A 156 -0.71 1.94 7.14
N ARG A 157 -1.16 1.73 8.38
CA ARG A 157 -1.41 0.40 8.94
C ARG A 157 -2.49 -0.34 8.14
N MET A 158 -3.63 0.32 7.89
CA MET A 158 -4.70 -0.25 7.06
C MET A 158 -4.20 -0.64 5.66
N PHE A 159 -3.39 0.20 5.04
CA PHE A 159 -2.83 -0.06 3.72
C PHE A 159 -1.87 -1.27 3.69
N LEU A 160 -1.09 -1.46 4.75
CA LEU A 160 -0.23 -2.64 4.89
C LEU A 160 -1.04 -3.93 5.05
N VAL A 161 -2.12 -3.90 5.85
CA VAL A 161 -3.02 -5.05 5.99
C VAL A 161 -3.68 -5.39 4.65
N LEU A 162 -4.18 -4.40 3.91
CA LEU A 162 -4.72 -4.61 2.56
C LEU A 162 -3.69 -5.24 1.61
N GLN A 163 -2.44 -4.77 1.65
CA GLN A 163 -1.36 -5.32 0.85
C GLN A 163 -1.05 -6.79 1.19
N ASP A 164 -1.07 -7.15 2.47
CA ASP A 164 -0.82 -8.52 2.90
C ASP A 164 -1.94 -9.48 2.48
N MET A 165 -3.17 -8.97 2.34
CA MET A 165 -4.31 -9.76 1.88
C MET A 165 -4.28 -10.12 0.39
N VAL A 166 -3.55 -9.36 -0.45
CA VAL A 166 -3.52 -9.56 -1.92
C VAL A 166 -3.17 -11.01 -2.29
N GLY A 167 -2.41 -11.72 -1.45
CA GLY A 167 -2.05 -13.11 -1.69
C GLY A 167 -3.24 -14.07 -1.85
N HIS A 168 -4.37 -13.78 -1.20
CA HIS A 168 -5.59 -14.59 -1.28
C HIS A 168 -6.21 -14.58 -2.68
N SER A 169 -5.91 -13.57 -3.51
CA SER A 169 -6.41 -13.49 -4.88
C SER A 169 -5.91 -14.64 -5.79
N LEU A 170 -4.76 -15.25 -5.48
CA LEU A 170 -4.24 -16.38 -6.28
C LEU A 170 -4.86 -17.73 -5.93
N ILE A 171 -5.63 -17.84 -4.85
CA ILE A 171 -6.24 -19.10 -4.41
C ILE A 171 -7.09 -19.72 -5.53
N ILE A 172 -7.94 -18.92 -6.16
CA ILE A 172 -8.80 -19.39 -7.25
C ILE A 172 -7.96 -19.78 -8.46
N THR A 173 -6.92 -19.00 -8.77
CA THR A 173 -5.99 -19.29 -9.88
C THR A 173 -5.36 -20.67 -9.70
N ARG A 174 -4.95 -21.05 -8.48
CA ARG A 174 -4.38 -22.38 -8.18
C ARG A 174 -5.40 -23.51 -8.35
N LYS A 175 -6.69 -23.25 -8.12
CA LYS A 175 -7.79 -24.22 -8.24
C LYS A 175 -8.17 -24.50 -9.70
N TYR A 176 -7.86 -23.61 -10.65
CA TYR A 176 -8.15 -23.83 -12.07
C TYR A 176 -7.21 -24.88 -12.70
N PRO A 177 -7.71 -25.70 -13.66
CA PRO A 177 -6.88 -26.64 -14.40
C PRO A 177 -5.68 -25.94 -15.05
N GLY A 178 -4.48 -26.39 -14.70
CA GLY A 178 -3.22 -25.82 -15.21
C GLY A 178 -2.75 -24.53 -14.52
N GLY A 179 -3.53 -23.96 -13.59
CA GLY A 179 -3.18 -22.73 -12.88
C GLY A 179 -1.92 -22.85 -12.02
N GLU A 180 -1.79 -23.94 -11.25
CA GLU A 180 -0.57 -24.20 -10.48
C GLU A 180 0.66 -24.35 -11.40
N ASN A 181 0.53 -25.08 -12.51
CA ASN A 181 1.61 -25.23 -13.49
C ASN A 181 2.02 -23.89 -14.12
N ALA A 182 1.05 -23.01 -14.39
CA ALA A 182 1.32 -21.67 -14.89
C ALA A 182 2.11 -20.82 -13.87
N LEU A 183 1.75 -20.90 -12.58
CA LEU A 183 2.47 -20.21 -11.51
C LEU A 183 3.88 -20.77 -11.31
N ILE A 184 4.06 -22.09 -11.37
CA ILE A 184 5.38 -22.74 -11.31
C ILE A 184 6.26 -22.27 -12.46
N ARG A 185 5.73 -22.28 -13.70
CA ARG A 185 6.47 -21.82 -14.87
C ARG A 185 6.79 -20.34 -14.80
N PHE A 186 5.87 -19.52 -14.32
CA PHE A 186 6.10 -18.08 -14.14
C PHE A 186 7.23 -17.83 -13.15
N LYS A 187 7.15 -18.37 -11.92
CA LYS A 187 8.16 -18.09 -10.88
C LYS A 187 9.55 -18.65 -11.21
N SER A 188 9.64 -19.67 -12.08
CA SER A 188 10.91 -20.24 -12.51
C SER A 188 11.68 -19.36 -13.50
N VAL A 189 11.02 -18.45 -14.19
CA VAL A 189 11.64 -17.59 -15.23
C VAL A 189 11.56 -16.10 -14.90
N ALA A 190 10.57 -15.68 -14.12
CA ALA A 190 10.41 -14.30 -13.73
C ALA A 190 11.49 -13.87 -12.74
N GLU A 191 11.98 -12.65 -12.90
CA GLU A 191 12.88 -11.98 -11.99
C GLU A 191 12.21 -10.74 -11.40
N GLU A 192 12.80 -10.20 -10.32
CA GLU A 192 12.33 -8.93 -9.78
C GLU A 192 12.70 -7.82 -10.78
N GLU A 193 11.70 -7.15 -11.34
CA GLU A 193 11.88 -6.01 -12.21
C GLU A 193 12.10 -4.74 -11.40
N VAL A 194 12.82 -3.78 -11.98
CA VAL A 194 13.07 -2.49 -11.33
C VAL A 194 11.78 -1.66 -11.33
N GLU A 195 11.23 -1.46 -10.14
CA GLU A 195 10.14 -0.50 -9.93
C GLU A 195 10.74 0.91 -9.81
N LEU A 196 10.37 1.81 -10.72
CA LEU A 196 10.82 3.19 -10.65
C LEU A 196 10.32 3.84 -9.35
N SER A 197 11.26 4.37 -8.56
CA SER A 197 11.00 4.91 -7.21
C SER A 197 10.37 6.31 -7.23
N ASN A 198 9.89 6.75 -8.38
CA ASN A 198 9.64 8.16 -8.68
C ASN A 198 8.51 8.74 -7.87
#